data_AF-A0A3A2ZPN1-F1
#
_entry.id   AF-A0A3A2ZPN1-F1
#
_cell.length_a   1.000
_cell.length_b   1.000
_cell.length_c   1.000
_cell.angle_alpha   90.00
_cell.angle_beta   90.00
_cell.angle_gamma   90.00
#
_symmetry.space_group_name_H-M   'P 1'
#
loop_
_entity.id
_entity.type
_entity.pdbx_description
1 polymer ?
#
loop_
_entity_poly.entity_id
_entity_poly.type
_entity_poly.pdbx_seq_one_letter_code
_entity_poly.pdbx_strand_id
1 'polypeptide(L)'
;MIWVSREAEVALMFVGQMGCEALNFVLKRIIREERPKQMFGKGYGMPSSHSQFVAFFAVYLSLFLLYRHTPILPNPRVISWFLVLGLCTGAGAVAISRIYLNYHTPKQVLAGIAAGVFCAFSWFFTTRVFRTSGWLDWALDLQFVRYMRIRDLVVSEDLHEAGWQRWESQRSLRRRDHINRPPSKSD
;
A
#
# COMPACT_ATOMS: atom_id res chain seq x y z
N MET A 1 -0.01 1.76 -14.47
CA MET A 1 0.27 0.72 -13.44
C MET A 1 -0.63 0.81 -12.20
N ILE A 2 -1.20 1.97 -11.81
CA ILE A 2 -2.27 2.05 -10.77
C ILE A 2 -3.65 1.57 -11.27
N TRP A 3 -3.90 1.70 -12.58
CA TRP A 3 -5.18 1.44 -13.21
C TRP A 3 -5.57 -0.04 -13.37
N VAL A 4 -4.62 -0.97 -13.21
CA VAL A 4 -4.85 -2.39 -13.52
C VAL A 4 -5.31 -3.16 -12.28
N SER A 5 -4.77 -2.88 -11.10
CA SER A 5 -5.13 -3.62 -9.88
C SER A 5 -6.37 -3.06 -9.18
N ARG A 6 -6.71 -1.76 -9.35
CA ARG A 6 -7.87 -1.10 -8.71
C ARG A 6 -8.02 -1.41 -7.21
N GLU A 7 -6.90 -1.67 -6.54
CA GLU A 7 -6.89 -2.06 -5.13
C GLU A 7 -6.92 -0.80 -4.26
N ALA A 8 -7.88 -0.74 -3.34
CA ALA A 8 -7.98 0.34 -2.36
C ALA A 8 -6.67 0.54 -1.58
N GLU A 9 -5.90 -0.53 -1.36
CA GLU A 9 -4.61 -0.47 -0.69
C GLU A 9 -3.57 0.40 -1.41
N VAL A 10 -3.53 0.36 -2.75
CA VAL A 10 -2.58 1.19 -3.52
C VAL A 10 -2.90 2.67 -3.35
N ALA A 11 -4.18 3.02 -3.35
CA ALA A 11 -4.63 4.39 -3.09
C ALA A 11 -4.32 4.82 -1.65
N LEU A 12 -4.59 3.95 -0.66
CA LEU A 12 -4.26 4.22 0.75
C LEU A 12 -2.76 4.40 0.97
N MET A 13 -1.93 3.57 0.35
CA MET A 13 -0.47 3.71 0.40
C MET A 13 -0.03 5.06 -0.19
N PHE A 14 -0.60 5.45 -1.34
CA PHE A 14 -0.30 6.73 -1.97
C PHE A 14 -0.70 7.93 -1.10
N VAL A 15 -1.89 7.91 -0.50
CA VAL A 15 -2.34 8.94 0.45
C VAL A 15 -1.40 9.00 1.66
N GLY A 16 -1.00 7.85 2.21
CA GLY A 16 -0.02 7.77 3.28
C GLY A 16 1.34 8.37 2.90
N GLN A 17 1.80 8.11 1.67
CA GLN A 17 3.05 8.69 1.14
C GLN A 17 2.97 10.21 1.04
N MET A 18 1.85 10.74 0.53
CA MET A 18 1.62 12.19 0.47
C MET A 18 1.58 12.82 1.87
N GLY A 19 0.93 12.15 2.83
CA GLY A 19 0.92 12.58 4.23
C GLY A 19 2.32 12.58 4.85
N CYS A 20 3.13 11.57 4.55
CA CYS A 20 4.52 11.49 4.99
C CYS A 20 5.37 12.64 4.43
N GLU A 21 5.20 12.99 3.15
CA GLU A 21 5.91 14.13 2.54
C GLU A 21 5.42 15.47 3.11
N ALA A 22 4.12 15.61 3.38
CA ALA A 22 3.56 16.78 4.05
C ALA A 22 4.15 16.95 5.47
N LEU A 23 4.28 15.86 6.22
CA LEU A 23 4.95 15.87 7.52
C LEU A 23 6.44 16.25 7.39
N ASN A 24 7.15 15.73 6.39
CA ASN A 24 8.53 16.12 6.12
C ASN A 24 8.65 17.63 5.87
N PHE A 25 7.73 18.18 5.07
CA PHE A 25 7.69 19.59 4.74
C PHE A 25 7.40 20.49 5.96
N VAL A 26 6.48 20.06 6.84
CA VAL A 26 6.20 20.75 8.12
C VAL A 26 7.42 20.67 9.04
N LEU A 27 8.02 19.50 9.21
CA LEU A 27 9.20 19.30 10.07
C LEU A 27 10.38 20.17 9.61
N LYS A 28 10.61 20.28 8.31
CA LYS A 28 11.64 21.17 7.74
C LYS A 28 11.42 22.64 8.12
N ARG A 29 10.17 23.10 8.21
CA ARG A 29 9.84 24.49 8.58
C ARG A 29 9.97 24.76 10.08
N ILE A 30 9.82 23.72 10.91
CA ILE A 30 9.97 23.79 12.37
C ILE A 30 11.45 23.73 12.76
N ILE A 31 12.17 22.72 12.28
CA ILE A 31 13.54 22.42 12.73
C ILE A 31 14.56 23.40 12.13
N ARG A 32 14.35 23.84 10.88
CA ARG A 32 15.18 24.82 10.17
C ARG A 32 16.70 24.55 10.23
N GLU A 33 17.13 23.28 10.35
CA GLU A 33 18.55 22.94 10.45
C GLU A 33 19.26 23.19 9.10
N GLU A 34 20.41 23.85 9.17
CA GLU A 34 21.26 24.13 8.01
C GLU A 34 21.84 22.83 7.42
N ARG A 35 22.00 22.81 6.09
CA ARG A 35 22.66 21.70 5.39
C ARG A 35 24.18 21.73 5.65
N PRO A 36 24.89 20.60 5.46
CA PRO A 36 26.35 20.61 5.48
C PRO A 36 26.93 21.69 4.55
N LYS A 37 27.94 22.42 5.02
CA LYS A 37 28.52 23.62 4.37
C LYS A 37 29.09 23.38 2.95
N GLN A 38 29.20 22.13 2.50
CA GLN A 38 29.79 21.74 1.21
C GLN A 38 28.77 21.61 0.07
N MET A 39 27.49 21.90 0.30
CA MET A 39 26.43 21.74 -0.70
C MET A 39 25.80 23.09 -1.12
N PHE A 40 25.97 23.45 -2.39
CA PHE A 40 25.22 24.54 -3.05
C PHE A 40 23.80 24.08 -3.38
N GLY A 41 22.91 24.07 -2.39
CA GLY A 41 21.49 23.76 -2.59
C GLY A 41 20.62 24.55 -1.62
N LYS A 42 19.64 25.30 -2.15
CA LYS A 42 18.71 26.10 -1.33
C LYS A 42 17.76 25.18 -0.53
N GLY A 43 17.70 25.34 0.80
CA GLY A 43 16.70 24.73 1.69
C GLY A 43 17.25 23.96 2.90
N TYR A 44 16.40 23.72 3.91
CA TYR A 44 16.76 23.04 5.16
C TYR A 44 17.16 21.56 4.96
N GLY A 45 18.06 21.06 5.80
CA GLY A 45 18.69 19.73 5.66
C GLY A 45 17.99 18.61 6.41
N MET A 46 17.20 18.94 7.43
CA MET A 46 16.59 17.96 8.34
C MET A 46 15.06 18.00 8.26
N PRO A 47 14.36 16.84 8.19
CA PRO A 47 14.87 15.50 7.88
C PRO A 47 15.06 15.23 6.37
N SER A 48 15.90 14.25 6.03
CA SER A 48 16.10 13.81 4.63
C SER A 48 14.79 13.26 4.03
N SER A 49 14.23 13.93 3.03
CA SER A 49 12.99 13.49 2.37
C SER A 49 13.15 12.17 1.61
N HIS A 50 14.31 11.95 0.98
CA HIS A 50 14.57 10.70 0.27
C HIS A 50 14.64 9.51 1.23
N SER A 51 15.30 9.69 2.36
CA SER A 51 15.41 8.64 3.39
C SER A 51 14.06 8.38 4.05
N GLN A 52 13.28 9.43 4.32
CA GLN A 52 11.93 9.31 4.87
C GLN A 52 10.96 8.63 3.89
N PHE A 53 10.99 9.02 2.61
CA PHE A 53 10.15 8.46 1.56
C PHE A 53 10.37 6.96 1.43
N VAL A 54 11.64 6.54 1.27
CA VAL A 54 11.97 5.14 1.02
C VAL A 54 11.80 4.30 2.29
N ALA A 55 12.06 4.86 3.49
CA ALA A 55 11.75 4.18 4.74
C ALA A 55 10.24 3.93 4.91
N PHE A 56 9.40 4.93 4.64
CA PHE A 56 7.95 4.74 4.69
C PHE A 56 7.51 3.66 3.71
N PHE A 57 7.96 3.74 2.45
CA PHE A 57 7.58 2.79 1.41
C PHE A 57 7.99 1.35 1.76
N ALA A 58 9.24 1.15 2.17
CA ALA A 58 9.76 -0.17 2.53
C ALA A 58 9.02 -0.77 3.74
N VAL A 59 8.79 0.03 4.80
CA VAL A 59 8.10 -0.45 6.01
C VAL A 59 6.63 -0.73 5.74
N TYR A 60 5.91 0.19 5.08
CA TYR A 60 4.49 0.00 4.78
C TYR A 60 4.28 -1.23 3.90
N LEU A 61 5.07 -1.37 2.83
CA LEU A 61 4.95 -2.51 1.93
C LEU A 61 5.37 -3.82 2.60
N SER A 62 6.36 -3.81 3.50
CA SER A 62 6.71 -4.98 4.32
C SER A 62 5.56 -5.41 5.22
N LEU A 63 4.92 -4.46 5.91
CA LEU A 63 3.75 -4.74 6.75
C LEU A 63 2.59 -5.29 5.92
N PHE A 64 2.36 -4.73 4.73
CA PHE A 64 1.37 -5.25 3.80
C PHE A 64 1.67 -6.69 3.38
N LEU A 65 2.90 -6.97 2.93
CA LEU A 65 3.31 -8.30 2.47
C LEU A 65 3.28 -9.38 3.57
N LEU A 66 3.53 -8.98 4.82
CA LEU A 66 3.58 -9.92 5.96
C LEU A 66 2.23 -10.14 6.62
N TYR A 67 1.35 -9.14 6.65
CA TYR A 67 0.12 -9.19 7.45
C TYR A 67 -1.17 -9.11 6.65
N ARG A 68 -1.15 -8.60 5.41
CA ARG A 68 -2.36 -8.35 4.61
C ARG A 68 -2.34 -9.08 3.27
N HIS A 69 -1.17 -9.38 2.72
CA HIS A 69 -1.03 -10.07 1.45
C HIS A 69 -1.01 -11.59 1.66
N THR A 70 -1.98 -12.27 1.05
CA THR A 70 -2.03 -13.74 0.96
C THR A 70 -1.82 -14.16 -0.49
N PRO A 71 -0.56 -14.33 -0.94
CA PRO A 71 -0.30 -14.75 -2.31
C PRO A 71 -0.69 -16.21 -2.52
N ILE A 72 -1.28 -16.49 -3.67
CA ILE A 72 -1.64 -17.84 -4.13
C ILE A 72 -0.40 -18.44 -4.83
N LEU A 73 0.66 -18.68 -4.06
CA LEU A 73 1.92 -19.23 -4.54
C LEU A 73 2.38 -20.36 -3.61
N PRO A 74 3.17 -21.33 -4.10
CA PRO A 74 3.82 -22.30 -3.22
C PRO A 74 4.78 -21.56 -2.27
N ASN A 75 4.63 -21.76 -0.96
CA ASN A 75 5.39 -21.09 0.11
C ASN A 75 5.28 -19.54 0.13
N PRO A 76 4.07 -18.99 0.31
CA PRO A 76 3.82 -17.55 0.24
C PRO A 76 4.65 -16.75 1.26
N ARG A 77 4.86 -17.32 2.45
CA ARG A 77 5.61 -16.68 3.53
C ARG A 77 7.09 -16.48 3.19
N VAL A 78 7.70 -17.44 2.50
CA VAL A 78 9.11 -17.36 2.09
C VAL A 78 9.29 -16.25 1.06
N ILE A 79 8.38 -16.17 0.08
CA ILE A 79 8.37 -15.13 -0.94
C ILE A 79 8.19 -13.75 -0.31
N SER A 80 7.23 -13.58 0.62
CA SER A 80 7.04 -12.33 1.35
C SER A 80 8.32 -11.90 2.08
N TRP A 81 9.01 -12.81 2.78
CA TRP A 81 10.27 -12.49 3.46
C TRP A 81 11.40 -12.10 2.50
N PHE A 82 11.53 -12.76 1.35
CA PHE A 82 12.50 -12.37 0.32
C PHE A 82 12.22 -10.97 -0.22
N LEU A 83 10.95 -10.64 -0.47
CA LEU A 83 10.55 -9.30 -0.93
C LEU A 83 10.82 -8.23 0.14
N VAL A 84 10.50 -8.51 1.41
CA VAL A 84 10.82 -7.63 2.55
C VAL A 84 12.31 -7.38 2.63
N LEU A 85 13.13 -8.43 2.50
CA LEU A 85 14.58 -8.29 2.51
C LEU A 85 15.07 -7.37 1.37
N GLY A 86 14.56 -7.58 0.15
CA GLY A 86 14.87 -6.73 -1.01
C GLY A 86 14.47 -5.26 -0.83
N LEU A 87 13.32 -5.00 -0.20
CA LEU A 87 12.86 -3.64 0.10
C LEU A 87 13.76 -2.96 1.13
N CYS A 88 14.13 -3.67 2.20
CA CYS A 88 15.02 -3.14 3.24
C CYS A 88 16.43 -2.85 2.69
N THR A 89 16.98 -3.74 1.86
CA THR A 89 18.30 -3.51 1.24
C THR A 89 18.26 -2.35 0.26
N GLY A 90 17.23 -2.24 -0.57
CA GLY A 90 17.02 -1.10 -1.46
C GLY A 90 16.90 0.22 -0.70
N ALA A 91 16.16 0.23 0.40
CA ALA A 91 16.04 1.41 1.27
C ALA A 91 17.38 1.82 1.90
N GLY A 92 18.14 0.85 2.38
CA GLY A 92 19.51 1.06 2.88
C GLY A 92 20.43 1.65 1.81
N ALA A 93 20.39 1.13 0.58
CA ALA A 93 21.20 1.62 -0.53
C ALA A 93 20.90 3.09 -0.86
N VAL A 94 19.62 3.49 -0.88
CA VAL A 94 19.25 4.91 -1.09
C VAL A 94 19.75 5.77 0.07
N ALA A 95 19.57 5.33 1.32
CA ALA A 95 20.02 6.07 2.49
C ALA A 95 21.55 6.29 2.48
N ILE A 96 22.31 5.24 2.16
CA ILE A 96 23.77 5.28 2.04
C ILE A 96 24.20 6.20 0.89
N SER A 97 23.52 6.14 -0.26
CA SER A 97 23.81 7.02 -1.41
C SER A 97 23.70 8.50 -1.04
N ARG A 98 22.74 8.89 -0.19
CA ARG A 98 22.59 10.28 0.29
C ARG A 98 23.73 10.75 1.18
N ILE A 99 24.34 9.84 1.95
CA ILE A 99 25.51 10.12 2.78
C ILE A 99 26.76 10.18 1.89
N TYR A 100 26.94 9.18 1.02
CA TYR A 100 28.11 9.05 0.15
C TYR A 100 28.29 10.24 -0.79
N LEU A 101 27.18 10.74 -1.36
CA LEU A 101 27.18 11.91 -2.22
C LEU A 101 27.24 13.25 -1.44
N ASN A 102 27.47 13.22 -0.12
CA ASN A 102 27.55 14.39 0.77
C ASN A 102 26.31 15.31 0.76
N TYR A 103 25.13 14.79 0.39
CA TYR A 103 23.89 15.57 0.41
C TYR A 103 23.35 15.78 1.84
N HIS A 104 23.55 14.80 2.72
CA HIS A 104 23.02 14.80 4.09
C HIS A 104 24.00 14.20 5.08
N THR A 105 23.93 14.65 6.33
CA THR A 105 24.66 14.00 7.42
C THR A 105 23.99 12.67 7.82
N PRO A 106 24.74 11.73 8.43
CA PRO A 106 24.15 10.50 8.96
C PRO A 106 23.00 10.76 9.94
N LYS A 107 23.09 11.83 10.75
CA LYS A 107 22.03 12.24 11.69
C LYS A 107 20.73 12.64 10.95
N GLN A 108 20.84 13.38 9.85
CA GLN A 108 19.68 13.81 9.04
C GLN A 108 19.02 12.64 8.30
N VAL A 109 19.81 11.66 7.86
CA VAL A 109 19.33 10.42 7.27
C VAL A 109 18.60 9.57 8.31
N LEU A 110 19.19 9.39 9.50
CA LEU A 110 18.59 8.61 10.58
C LEU A 110 17.27 9.24 11.06
N ALA A 111 17.21 10.57 11.21
CA ALA A 111 15.98 11.28 11.53
C ALA A 111 14.89 11.08 10.45
N GLY A 112 15.27 11.10 9.17
CA GLY A 112 14.36 10.79 8.07
C GLY A 112 13.83 9.36 8.12
N ILE A 113 14.70 8.37 8.38
CA ILE A 113 14.30 6.97 8.53
C ILE A 113 13.34 6.82 9.71
N ALA A 114 13.66 7.37 10.87
CA ALA A 114 12.81 7.30 12.07
C ALA A 114 11.43 7.92 11.83
N ALA A 115 11.37 9.10 11.21
CA ALA A 115 10.12 9.74 10.83
C ALA A 115 9.31 8.89 9.83
N GLY A 116 9.97 8.32 8.83
CA GLY A 116 9.33 7.45 7.83
C GLY A 116 8.75 6.18 8.43
N VAL A 117 9.50 5.51 9.32
CA VAL A 117 9.06 4.33 10.07
C VAL A 117 7.85 4.66 10.93
N PHE A 118 7.93 5.75 11.72
CA PHE A 118 6.82 6.19 12.57
C PHE A 118 5.55 6.48 11.77
N CYS A 119 5.68 7.20 10.64
CA CYS A 119 4.56 7.48 9.75
C CYS A 119 3.97 6.20 9.16
N ALA A 120 4.80 5.23 8.76
CA ALA A 120 4.33 3.97 8.20
C ALA A 120 3.51 3.16 9.19
N PHE A 121 3.99 3.00 10.43
CA PHE A 121 3.23 2.31 11.48
C PHE A 121 1.93 3.04 11.84
N SER A 122 1.99 4.36 12.01
CA SER A 122 0.81 5.18 12.32
C SER A 122 -0.25 5.08 11.23
N TRP A 123 0.17 5.17 9.96
CA TRP A 123 -0.72 5.04 8.81
C TRP A 123 -1.26 3.61 8.65
N PHE A 124 -0.43 2.59 8.87
CA PHE A 124 -0.88 1.19 8.82
C PHE A 124 -1.92 0.89 9.90
N PHE A 125 -1.77 1.43 11.11
CA PHE A 125 -2.77 1.31 12.16
C PHE A 125 -4.03 2.10 11.83
N THR A 126 -3.90 3.34 11.36
CA THR A 126 -5.03 4.19 10.96
C THR A 126 -5.85 3.53 9.85
N THR A 127 -5.20 2.97 8.82
CA THR A 127 -5.88 2.24 7.74
C THR A 127 -6.59 0.98 8.24
N ARG A 128 -6.04 0.32 9.27
CA ARG A 128 -6.73 -0.81 9.92
C ARG A 128 -7.99 -0.34 10.65
N VAL A 129 -7.91 0.73 11.44
CA VAL A 129 -9.07 1.31 12.15
C VAL A 129 -10.13 1.81 11.17
N PHE A 130 -9.70 2.47 10.09
CA PHE A 130 -10.58 2.99 9.04
C PHE A 130 -11.34 1.87 8.31
N ARG A 131 -10.71 0.69 8.16
CA ARG A 131 -11.37 -0.53 7.68
C ARG A 131 -12.35 -1.10 8.68
N THR A 132 -11.94 -1.30 9.94
CA THR A 132 -12.81 -1.94 10.95
C THR A 132 -14.01 -1.09 11.36
N SER A 133 -13.95 0.22 11.14
CA SER A 133 -15.02 1.16 11.47
C SER A 133 -16.07 1.33 10.36
N GLY A 134 -15.90 0.67 9.19
CA GLY A 134 -16.82 0.78 8.05
C GLY A 134 -16.75 2.11 7.28
N TRP A 135 -15.83 3.01 7.66
CA TRP A 135 -15.61 4.26 6.93
C TRP A 135 -15.00 4.02 5.55
N LEU A 136 -14.22 2.95 5.39
CA LEU A 136 -13.73 2.54 4.08
C LEU A 136 -14.90 2.13 3.17
N ASP A 137 -15.87 1.39 3.69
CA ASP A 137 -17.04 0.96 2.91
C ASP A 137 -17.88 2.17 2.47
N TRP A 138 -18.08 3.14 3.37
CA TRP A 138 -18.70 4.42 3.02
C TRP A 138 -17.93 5.18 1.93
N ALA A 139 -16.60 5.21 2.01
CA ALA A 139 -15.76 5.86 1.01
C ALA A 139 -15.78 5.11 -0.34
N LEU A 140 -15.84 3.78 -0.32
CA LEU A 140 -15.98 2.93 -1.50
C LEU A 140 -17.35 3.09 -2.17
N ASP A 141 -18.39 3.46 -1.41
CA ASP A 141 -19.74 3.71 -1.91
C ASP A 141 -19.91 5.06 -2.62
N LEU A 142 -18.94 5.97 -2.52
CA LEU A 142 -18.97 7.24 -3.25
C LEU A 142 -19.04 6.99 -4.76
N GLN A 143 -19.91 7.76 -5.45
CA GLN A 143 -20.19 7.53 -6.88
C GLN A 143 -18.95 7.57 -7.77
N PHE A 144 -17.98 8.43 -7.45
CA PHE A 144 -16.70 8.50 -8.17
C PHE A 144 -15.86 7.23 -8.00
N VAL A 145 -15.81 6.68 -6.79
CA VAL A 145 -15.02 5.48 -6.46
C VAL A 145 -15.65 4.23 -7.07
N ARG A 146 -16.99 4.16 -7.09
CA ARG A 146 -17.76 3.14 -7.82
C ARG A 146 -17.56 3.24 -9.33
N TYR A 147 -17.53 4.45 -9.89
CA TYR A 147 -17.24 4.67 -11.31
C TYR A 147 -15.83 4.18 -11.68
N MET A 148 -14.85 4.42 -10.81
CA MET A 148 -13.49 3.90 -10.95
C MET A 148 -13.36 2.40 -10.65
N ARG A 149 -14.42 1.74 -10.18
CA ARG A 149 -14.47 0.33 -9.75
C ARG A 149 -13.30 -0.06 -8.84
N ILE A 150 -12.96 0.80 -7.88
CA ILE A 150 -11.97 0.47 -6.85
C ILE A 150 -12.56 -0.62 -5.96
N ARG A 151 -11.78 -1.66 -5.66
CA ARG A 151 -12.18 -2.81 -4.84
C ARG A 151 -11.17 -3.01 -3.72
N ASP A 152 -11.63 -3.38 -2.54
CA ASP A 152 -10.76 -3.85 -1.45
C ASP A 152 -10.72 -5.38 -1.47
N LEU A 153 -9.82 -5.98 -2.27
CA LEU A 153 -9.63 -7.44 -2.31
C LEU A 153 -8.77 -7.96 -1.15
N VAL A 154 -8.23 -7.06 -0.33
CA VAL A 154 -7.33 -7.42 0.78
C VAL A 154 -8.07 -8.09 1.93
N VAL A 155 -9.40 -7.94 2.02
CA VAL A 155 -10.20 -8.38 3.17
C VAL A 155 -11.13 -9.56 2.88
N SER A 156 -11.48 -9.86 1.63
CA SER A 156 -12.39 -10.99 1.37
C SER A 156 -12.21 -11.63 0.01
N GLU A 157 -12.03 -12.95 0.07
CA GLU A 157 -12.12 -13.94 -1.00
C GLU A 157 -10.85 -14.24 -1.79
N ASP A 158 -10.38 -15.48 -1.61
CA ASP A 158 -9.58 -16.17 -2.60
C ASP A 158 -10.31 -16.09 -3.95
N LEU A 159 -9.66 -15.51 -4.97
CA LEU A 159 -10.23 -15.30 -6.30
C LEU A 159 -10.71 -16.62 -6.93
N HIS A 160 -10.07 -17.74 -6.59
CA HIS A 160 -10.49 -19.06 -7.03
C HIS A 160 -11.80 -19.50 -6.38
N GLU A 161 -11.95 -19.27 -5.08
CA GLU A 161 -13.18 -19.58 -4.33
C GLU A 161 -14.34 -18.69 -4.83
N ALA A 162 -14.10 -17.39 -5.00
CA ALA A 162 -15.08 -16.48 -5.59
C ALA A 162 -15.48 -16.89 -7.02
N GLY A 163 -14.52 -17.37 -7.81
CA GLY A 163 -14.77 -17.90 -9.16
C GLY A 163 -15.60 -19.19 -9.14
N TRP A 164 -15.26 -20.11 -8.24
CA TRP A 164 -15.97 -21.37 -8.04
C TRP A 164 -17.41 -21.16 -7.59
N GLN A 165 -17.64 -20.31 -6.59
CA GLN A 165 -18.98 -20.00 -6.07
C GLN A 165 -19.87 -19.30 -7.12
N ARG A 166 -19.30 -18.43 -7.96
CA ARG A 166 -20.03 -17.84 -9.11
C ARG A 166 -20.39 -18.89 -10.16
N TRP A 167 -19.49 -19.81 -10.46
CA TRP A 167 -19.79 -20.89 -11.38
C TRP A 167 -20.88 -21.82 -10.82
N GLU A 168 -20.81 -22.17 -9.54
CA GLU A 168 -21.74 -23.06 -8.86
C GLU A 168 -23.15 -22.45 -8.76
N SER A 169 -23.25 -21.17 -8.39
CA SER A 169 -24.52 -20.43 -8.39
C SER A 169 -25.14 -20.37 -9.79
N GLN A 170 -24.38 -20.06 -10.84
CA GLN A 170 -24.88 -20.08 -12.23
C GLN A 170 -25.32 -21.47 -12.69
N ARG A 171 -24.63 -22.53 -12.25
CA ARG A 171 -25.00 -23.91 -12.57
C ARG A 171 -26.29 -24.32 -11.87
N SER A 172 -26.50 -23.88 -10.63
CA SER A 172 -27.73 -24.14 -9.87
C SER A 172 -28.95 -23.47 -10.53
N LEU A 173 -28.80 -22.23 -11.01
CA LEU A 173 -29.86 -21.49 -11.72
C LEU A 173 -30.22 -22.19 -13.05
N ARG A 174 -29.22 -22.56 -13.86
CA ARG A 174 -29.45 -23.31 -15.11
C ARG A 174 -30.17 -24.65 -14.89
N ARG A 175 -29.86 -25.35 -13.79
CA ARG A 175 -30.56 -26.59 -13.42
C ARG A 175 -32.03 -26.34 -13.05
N ARG A 176 -32.31 -25.28 -12.29
CA ARG A 176 -33.69 -24.88 -11.95
C ARG A 176 -34.50 -24.50 -13.18
N ASP A 177 -33.92 -23.74 -14.11
CA ASP A 177 -34.58 -23.37 -15.37
C ASP A 177 -34.88 -24.59 -16.26
N HIS A 178 -33.99 -25.59 -16.28
CA HIS A 178 -34.22 -26.83 -17.01
C HIS A 178 -35.36 -27.67 -16.42
N ILE A 179 -35.50 -27.69 -15.09
CA ILE A 179 -36.58 -28.42 -14.40
C ILE A 179 -37.93 -27.71 -14.57
N ASN A 180 -37.93 -26.38 -14.58
CA ASN A 180 -39.15 -25.57 -14.70
C ASN A 180 -39.62 -25.35 -16.15
N ARG A 181 -38.88 -25.85 -17.16
CA ARG A 181 -39.33 -25.79 -18.55
C ARG A 181 -40.45 -26.80 -18.78
N PRO A 182 -41.66 -26.36 -19.20
CA PRO A 182 -42.70 -27.30 -19.60
C PRO A 182 -42.21 -28.13 -20.79
N PRO A 183 -42.59 -29.41 -20.88
CA PRO A 183 -42.22 -30.25 -22.02
C PRO A 183 -42.68 -29.54 -23.30
N SER A 184 -41.75 -29.35 -24.25
CA SER A 184 -42.12 -28.85 -25.57
C SER A 184 -43.13 -29.82 -26.14
N LYS A 185 -44.33 -29.32 -26.47
CA LYS A 185 -45.31 -30.10 -27.24
C LYS A 185 -44.61 -30.52 -28.53
N SER A 186 -44.31 -31.81 -28.64
CA SER A 186 -43.91 -32.44 -29.88
C SER A 186 -45.15 -32.49 -30.76
N ASP A 187 -45.16 -31.67 -31.81
CA ASP A 187 -46.12 -31.77 -32.93
C ASP A 187 -45.89 -33.04 -33.76
#